data_AF-A0A7C8Z9B2-F1
#
_entry.id   AF-A0A7C8Z9B2-F1
#
_cell.length_a   1.000
_cell.length_b   1.000
_cell.length_c   1.000
_cell.angle_alpha   90.00
_cell.angle_beta   90.00
_cell.angle_gamma   90.00
#
_symmetry.space_group_name_H-M   'P 1'
#
loop_
_entity.id
_entity.type
_entity.pdbx_description
1 polymer ?
#
loop_
_entity_poly.entity_id
_entity_poly.type
_entity_poly.pdbx_seq_one_letter_code
_entity_poly.pdbx_strand_id
1 'polypeptide(L)'
;YVCFGSLCHLLPKQLAELGMGLEASNHPFIWVIREVDYKGEIVEWLLNEKFEARVKGRGLIIKGWAPQVLILSHQATGGFLTHCGWNSTLEGVCAGVPMITWPMFAEQFYNEKLIVQVLKIG
;
A
#
# COMPACT_ATOMS: atom_id res chain seq x y z
N TYR A 1 -4.98 -4.16 0.71
CA TYR A 1 -3.76 -4.18 -0.12
C TYR A 1 -3.11 -2.80 -0.04
N VAL A 2 -1.80 -2.74 0.18
CA VAL A 2 -1.05 -1.49 0.39
C VAL A 2 0.13 -1.46 -0.58
N CYS A 3 0.09 -0.54 -1.55
CA CYS A 3 1.12 -0.42 -2.59
C CYS A 3 1.18 1.00 -3.15
N PHE A 4 2.39 1.55 -3.25
CA PHE A 4 2.63 2.90 -3.74
C PHE A 4 3.19 2.93 -5.17
N GLY A 5 3.04 1.84 -5.92
CA GLY A 5 3.54 1.74 -7.29
C GLY A 5 5.06 1.64 -7.36
N SER A 6 5.63 2.02 -8.51
CA SER A 6 7.05 1.81 -8.83
C SER A 6 7.94 3.04 -8.66
N LEU A 7 7.36 4.22 -8.46
CA LEU A 7 8.10 5.50 -8.44
C LEU A 7 7.95 6.26 -7.11
N CYS A 8 7.01 5.86 -6.26
CA CYS A 8 6.81 6.50 -4.96
C CYS A 8 7.75 5.89 -3.93
N HIS A 9 8.38 6.77 -3.14
CA HIS A 9 9.25 6.38 -2.05
C HIS A 9 8.87 7.16 -0.79
N LEU A 10 8.60 6.46 0.29
CA LEU A 10 8.35 7.07 1.59
C LEU A 10 9.67 7.24 2.34
N LEU A 11 9.75 8.19 3.28
CA LEU A 11 10.88 8.16 4.20
C LEU A 11 10.82 6.87 5.03
N PRO A 12 11.95 6.21 5.37
CA PRO A 12 11.96 5.00 6.17
C PRO A 12 11.17 5.12 7.48
N LYS A 13 11.25 6.28 8.15
CA LYS A 13 10.43 6.61 9.32
C LYS A 13 8.93 6.57 9.02
N GLN A 14 8.49 7.16 7.91
CA GLN A 14 7.07 7.15 7.51
C GLN A 14 6.59 5.74 7.16
N LEU A 15 7.48 4.91 6.60
CA LEU A 15 7.22 3.52 6.28
C LEU A 15 7.08 2.67 7.56
N ALA A 16 7.90 2.94 8.59
CA ALA A 16 7.77 2.34 9.91
C ALA A 16 6.43 2.73 10.59
N GLU A 17 6.05 4.00 10.54
CA GLU A 17 4.73 4.47 11.04
C GLU A 17 3.57 3.77 10.32
N LEU A 18 3.65 3.61 8.99
CA LEU A 18 2.67 2.85 8.23
C LEU A 18 2.60 1.39 8.72
N GLY A 19 3.74 0.74 8.94
CA GLY A 19 3.80 -0.60 9.50
C GLY A 19 3.12 -0.69 10.86
N MET A 20 3.44 0.22 11.78
CA MET A 20 2.81 0.29 13.11
C MET A 20 1.30 0.55 13.02
N GLY A 21 0.86 1.40 12.09
CA GLY A 21 -0.57 1.64 11.83
C GLY A 21 -1.29 0.40 11.31
N LEU A 22 -0.69 -0.34 10.37
CA LEU A 22 -1.22 -1.62 9.88
C LEU A 22 -1.30 -2.66 11.00
N GLU A 23 -0.26 -2.74 11.84
CA GLU A 23 -0.25 -3.60 13.02
C GLU A 23 -1.40 -3.23 13.97
N ALA A 24 -1.53 -1.95 14.33
CA ALA A 24 -2.54 -1.45 15.25
C ALA A 24 -3.98 -1.56 14.71
N SER A 25 -4.17 -1.52 13.39
CA SER A 25 -5.49 -1.64 12.76
C SER A 25 -6.19 -2.97 13.05
N ASN A 26 -5.42 -4.02 13.42
CA ASN A 26 -5.91 -5.39 13.60
C ASN A 26 -6.67 -5.98 12.38
N HIS A 27 -6.49 -5.42 11.19
CA HIS A 27 -7.06 -5.93 9.94
C HIS A 27 -6.03 -6.75 9.14
N PRO A 28 -6.47 -7.71 8.30
CA PRO A 28 -5.58 -8.39 7.37
C PRO A 28 -5.04 -7.43 6.30
N PHE A 29 -3.77 -7.59 5.93
CA PHE A 29 -3.15 -6.76 4.91
C PHE A 29 -2.09 -7.51 4.09
N ILE A 30 -1.96 -7.07 2.84
CA ILE A 30 -0.78 -7.33 2.00
C ILE A 30 -0.10 -5.99 1.81
N TRP A 31 1.17 -5.90 2.18
CA TRP A 31 1.97 -4.68 2.10
C TRP A 31 3.19 -4.89 1.22
N VAL A 32 3.28 -4.12 0.14
CA VAL A 32 4.39 -4.18 -0.82
C VAL A 32 5.44 -3.13 -0.44
N ILE A 33 6.66 -3.59 -0.21
CA ILE A 33 7.82 -2.75 0.12
C ILE A 33 8.90 -3.00 -0.92
N ARG A 34 9.33 -1.94 -1.61
CA ARG A 34 10.46 -2.02 -2.55
C ARG A 34 11.78 -1.80 -1.81
N GLU A 35 12.38 -2.87 -1.29
CA GLU A 35 13.60 -2.80 -0.45
C GLU A 35 14.77 -2.05 -1.11
N VAL A 36 14.89 -2.15 -2.44
CA VAL A 36 15.93 -1.45 -3.22
C VAL A 36 15.90 0.07 -3.05
N ASP A 37 14.76 0.63 -2.68
CA ASP A 37 14.57 2.07 -2.51
C ASP A 37 15.07 2.57 -1.13
N TYR A 38 15.31 1.67 -0.18
CA TYR A 38 15.54 2.00 1.23
C TYR A 38 16.92 1.58 1.75
N LYS A 39 17.85 1.16 0.86
CA LYS A 39 19.22 0.74 1.21
C LYS A 39 19.30 -0.25 2.39
N GLY A 40 18.25 -1.05 2.61
CA GLY A 40 18.17 -2.00 3.72
C GLY A 40 17.66 -1.46 5.06
N GLU A 41 17.46 -0.15 5.23
CA GLU A 41 17.03 0.46 6.52
C GLU A 41 15.69 -0.11 6.99
N ILE A 42 14.72 -0.26 6.08
CA ILE A 42 13.42 -0.85 6.43
C ILE A 42 13.54 -2.34 6.77
N VAL A 43 14.49 -3.06 6.15
CA VAL A 43 14.70 -4.50 6.41
C VAL A 43 15.23 -4.69 7.82
N GLU A 44 16.20 -3.85 8.22
CA GLU A 44 16.72 -3.84 9.57
C GLU A 44 15.63 -3.53 10.60
N TRP A 45 14.78 -2.53 10.33
CA TRP A 45 13.63 -2.24 11.20
C TRP A 45 12.68 -3.43 11.32
N LEU A 46 12.27 -4.05 10.20
CA LEU A 46 11.38 -5.22 10.20
C LEU A 46 11.95 -6.37 11.06
N LEU A 47 13.26 -6.59 10.99
CA LEU A 47 13.96 -7.63 11.74
C LEU A 47 14.08 -7.30 13.24
N ASN A 48 14.55 -6.10 13.57
CA ASN A 48 14.75 -5.65 14.95
C ASN A 48 13.43 -5.61 15.74
N GLU A 49 12.37 -5.13 15.07
CA GLU A 49 11.02 -5.10 15.63
C GLU A 49 10.36 -6.49 15.64
N LYS A 50 10.90 -7.47 14.92
CA LYS A 50 10.25 -8.77 14.67
C LYS A 50 8.85 -8.59 14.09
N PHE A 51 8.67 -7.58 13.24
CA PHE A 51 7.36 -7.10 12.79
C PHE A 51 6.52 -8.24 12.15
N GLU A 52 7.13 -9.04 11.27
CA GLU A 52 6.47 -10.18 10.62
C GLU A 52 5.92 -11.21 11.63
N ALA A 53 6.61 -11.41 12.76
CA ALA A 53 6.13 -12.30 13.81
C ALA A 53 4.92 -11.70 14.54
N ARG A 54 4.89 -10.38 14.76
CA ARG A 54 3.78 -9.70 15.44
C ARG A 54 2.51 -9.64 14.60
N VAL A 55 2.64 -9.62 13.27
CA VAL A 55 1.50 -9.61 12.33
C VAL A 55 1.20 -10.99 11.74
N LYS A 56 1.83 -12.06 12.26
CA LYS A 56 1.66 -13.42 11.76
C LYS A 56 0.18 -13.82 11.70
N GLY A 57 -0.24 -14.37 10.56
CA GLY A 57 -1.62 -14.81 10.32
C GLY A 57 -2.57 -13.72 9.81
N ARG A 58 -2.15 -12.46 9.78
CA ARG A 58 -2.95 -11.33 9.24
C ARG A 58 -2.18 -10.43 8.28
N GLY A 59 -0.86 -10.31 8.43
CA GLY A 59 0.00 -9.52 7.56
C GLY A 59 0.83 -10.39 6.63
N LEU A 60 0.90 -10.00 5.35
CA LEU A 60 1.86 -10.50 4.38
C LEU A 60 2.68 -9.33 3.83
N ILE A 61 4.01 -9.44 3.89
CA ILE A 61 4.93 -8.44 3.37
C ILE A 61 5.57 -8.97 2.10
N ILE A 62 5.43 -8.22 1.00
CA ILE A 62 6.04 -8.54 -0.29
C ILE A 62 7.20 -7.58 -0.52
N LYS A 63 8.41 -8.13 -0.60
CA LYS A 63 9.65 -7.38 -0.78
C LYS A 63 9.99 -7.33 -2.26
N GLY A 64 9.74 -6.18 -2.90
CA GLY A 64 9.93 -5.96 -4.33
C GLY A 64 8.61 -5.72 -5.06
N TRP A 65 8.33 -6.55 -6.08
CA TRP A 65 7.16 -6.41 -6.93
C TRP A 65 6.06 -7.42 -6.57
N ALA A 66 4.80 -7.00 -6.71
CA ALA A 66 3.64 -7.83 -6.47
C ALA A 66 2.71 -7.83 -7.71
N PRO A 67 2.00 -8.93 -7.99
CA PRO A 67 1.04 -9.00 -9.09
C PRO A 67 -0.24 -8.22 -8.74
N GLN A 68 -0.17 -6.90 -8.83
CA GLN A 68 -1.19 -5.96 -8.36
C GLN A 68 -2.58 -6.27 -8.93
N VAL A 69 -2.71 -6.49 -10.24
CA VAL A 69 -4.00 -6.84 -10.87
C VAL A 69 -4.59 -8.11 -10.25
N LEU A 70 -3.78 -9.17 -10.06
CA LEU A 70 -4.27 -10.41 -9.44
C LEU A 70 -4.70 -10.20 -7.99
N ILE A 71 -3.98 -9.39 -7.22
CA ILE A 71 -4.33 -9.07 -5.84
C ILE A 71 -5.64 -8.26 -5.80
N LEU A 72 -5.78 -7.23 -6.63
CA LEU A 72 -6.98 -6.39 -6.69
C LEU A 72 -8.21 -7.17 -7.16
N SER A 73 -8.06 -8.07 -8.13
CA SER A 73 -9.16 -8.92 -8.61
C SER A 73 -9.56 -10.06 -7.66
N HIS A 74 -8.79 -10.30 -6.59
CA HIS A 74 -9.10 -11.36 -5.64
C HIS A 74 -10.21 -10.93 -4.66
N GLN A 75 -11.22 -11.80 -4.47
CA GLN A 75 -12.41 -11.50 -3.65
C GLN A 75 -12.10 -11.15 -2.18
N ALA A 76 -10.96 -11.61 -1.64
CA ALA A 76 -10.53 -11.27 -0.28
C ALA A 76 -9.98 -9.83 -0.14
N THR A 77 -9.77 -9.10 -1.24
CA THR A 77 -9.26 -7.73 -1.21
C THR A 77 -10.40 -6.75 -0.92
N GLY A 78 -10.49 -6.30 0.33
CA GLY A 78 -11.51 -5.36 0.77
C GLY A 78 -11.17 -3.86 0.62
N GLY A 79 -9.92 -3.53 0.26
CA GLY A 79 -9.50 -2.13 0.12
C GLY A 79 -8.08 -1.96 -0.40
N PHE A 80 -7.80 -0.81 -1.00
CA PHE A 80 -6.52 -0.48 -1.63
C PHE A 80 -5.96 0.87 -1.15
N LEU A 81 -4.93 0.82 -0.30
CA LEU A 81 -4.13 2.00 0.02
C LEU A 81 -3.14 2.26 -1.11
N THR A 82 -3.32 3.38 -1.80
CA THR A 82 -2.68 3.68 -3.07
C THR A 82 -2.13 5.11 -3.15
N HIS A 83 -1.06 5.25 -3.91
CA HIS A 83 -0.48 6.54 -4.31
C HIS A 83 -1.31 7.31 -5.37
N CYS A 84 -2.42 6.75 -5.84
CA CYS A 84 -3.31 7.37 -6.82
C CYS A 84 -2.69 7.59 -8.22
N GLY A 85 -1.66 6.85 -8.60
CA GLY A 85 -1.19 6.83 -9.99
C GLY A 85 -2.27 6.29 -10.92
N TRP A 86 -2.43 6.89 -12.11
CA TRP A 86 -3.63 6.65 -12.94
C TRP A 86 -3.88 5.18 -13.29
N ASN A 87 -2.82 4.41 -13.60
CA ASN A 87 -2.96 2.97 -13.87
C ASN A 87 -3.49 2.21 -12.63
N SER A 88 -2.95 2.49 -11.45
CA SER A 88 -3.41 1.86 -10.20
C SER A 88 -4.82 2.27 -9.83
N THR A 89 -5.20 3.52 -10.12
CA THR A 89 -6.58 4.00 -9.97
C THR A 89 -7.52 3.21 -10.88
N LEU A 90 -7.20 3.07 -12.17
CA LEU A 90 -8.01 2.30 -13.11
C LEU A 90 -8.14 0.83 -12.70
N GLU A 91 -7.05 0.20 -12.27
CA GLU A 91 -7.07 -1.19 -11.81
C GLU A 91 -7.98 -1.39 -10.59
N GLY A 92 -7.93 -0.49 -9.60
CA GLY A 92 -8.79 -0.57 -8.41
C GLY A 92 -10.26 -0.29 -8.74
N VAL A 93 -10.54 0.67 -9.63
CA VAL A 93 -11.91 0.94 -10.12
C VAL A 93 -12.48 -0.27 -10.85
N CYS A 94 -11.72 -0.86 -11.78
CA CYS A 94 -12.13 -2.04 -12.54
C CYS A 94 -12.36 -3.26 -11.64
N ALA A 95 -11.60 -3.39 -10.56
CA ALA A 95 -11.78 -4.44 -9.56
C ALA A 95 -12.92 -4.16 -8.56
N GLY A 96 -13.49 -2.95 -8.56
CA GLY A 96 -14.52 -2.56 -7.60
C GLY A 96 -14.01 -2.43 -6.17
N VAL A 97 -12.73 -2.12 -5.97
CA VAL A 97 -12.08 -2.04 -4.66
C VAL A 97 -12.04 -0.59 -4.18
N PRO A 98 -12.57 -0.27 -2.98
CA PRO A 98 -12.47 1.08 -2.42
C PRO A 98 -11.03 1.41 -2.06
N MET A 99 -10.68 2.69 -2.12
CA MET A 99 -9.31 3.17 -1.99
C MET A 99 -9.10 3.94 -0.70
N ILE A 100 -7.87 3.93 -0.19
CA ILE A 100 -7.36 4.92 0.76
C ILE A 100 -6.29 5.71 0.01
N THR A 101 -6.54 7.00 -0.23
CA THR A 101 -5.68 7.82 -1.07
C THR A 101 -4.48 8.35 -0.31
N TRP A 102 -3.30 8.26 -0.92
CA TRP A 102 -2.05 8.81 -0.39
C TRP A 102 -1.16 9.32 -1.53
N PRO A 103 -1.54 10.38 -2.25
CA PRO A 103 -0.78 10.90 -3.37
C PRO A 103 0.58 11.45 -2.94
N MET A 104 1.57 11.40 -3.84
CA MET A 104 2.95 11.80 -3.56
C MET A 104 3.55 12.74 -4.62
N PHE A 105 3.24 12.55 -5.91
CA PHE A 105 3.81 13.37 -6.97
C PHE A 105 2.92 13.45 -8.23
N ALA A 106 3.37 14.25 -9.21
CA ALA A 106 2.69 14.46 -10.51
C ALA A 106 1.19 14.78 -10.35
N GLU A 107 0.33 14.13 -11.12
CA GLU A 107 -1.11 14.36 -11.13
C GLU A 107 -1.87 13.55 -10.07
N GLN A 108 -1.18 12.79 -9.21
CA GLN A 108 -1.80 11.93 -8.19
C GLN A 108 -2.75 12.69 -7.27
N PHE A 109 -2.45 13.96 -6.96
CA PHE A 109 -3.31 14.84 -6.15
C PHE A 109 -4.63 15.20 -6.86
N TYR A 110 -4.65 15.26 -8.20
CA TYR A 110 -5.88 15.44 -8.96
C TYR A 110 -6.66 14.12 -9.05
N ASN A 111 -5.96 13.00 -9.23
CA ASN A 111 -6.57 11.67 -9.21
C ASN A 111 -7.24 11.38 -7.86
N GLU A 112 -6.59 11.75 -6.73
CA GLU A 112 -7.20 11.69 -5.40
C GLU A 112 -8.52 12.47 -5.34
N LYS A 113 -8.56 13.71 -5.84
CA LYS A 113 -9.80 14.50 -5.83
C LYS A 113 -10.91 13.82 -6.61
N LEU A 114 -10.59 13.20 -7.75
CA LEU A 114 -11.56 12.40 -8.50
C LEU A 114 -12.07 11.21 -7.67
N ILE A 115 -11.17 10.44 -7.07
CA ILE A 115 -11.48 9.25 -6.27
C ILE A 115 -12.37 9.61 -5.06
N VAL A 116 -11.96 10.62 -4.28
CA VAL A 116 -12.60 10.97 -3.00
C VAL A 116 -13.83 11.85 -3.20
N GLN A 117 -13.71 12.93 -3.98
CA GLN A 117 -14.74 13.99 -4.00
C GLN A 117 -15.82 13.74 -5.05
N VAL A 118 -15.46 13.12 -6.18
CA VAL A 118 -16.38 12.91 -7.30
C VAL A 118 -16.96 11.50 -7.27
N LEU A 119 -16.09 10.49 -7.29
CA LEU A 119 -16.51 9.09 -7.34
C LEU A 119 -16.97 8.57 -5.97
N LYS A 120 -16.48 9.16 -4.86
CA LYS A 120 -16.78 8.75 -3.48
C LYS A 120 -16.46 7.28 -3.21
N ILE A 121 -15.34 6.82 -3.76
CA ILE A 121 -14.79 5.47 -3.58
C ILE A 121 -13.43 5.49 -2.88
N GLY A 122 -13.01 6.66 -2.40
CA GLY A 122 -11.85 6.85 -1.53
C GLY A 122 -12.22 6.85 -0.06
#